data_AF-A0A8W8KW73-F1
#
_entry.id   AF-A0A8W8KW73-F1
#
_cell.length_a   1.000
_cell.length_b   1.000
_cell.length_c   1.000
_cell.angle_alpha   90.00
_cell.angle_beta   90.00
_cell.angle_gamma   90.00
#
_symmetry.space_group_name_H-M   'P 1'
#
loop_
_entity.id
_entity.type
_entity.pdbx_description
1 polymer ?
#
loop_
_entity_poly.entity_id
_entity_poly.type
_entity_poly.pdbx_seq_one_letter_code
_entity_poly.pdbx_strand_id
1 'polypeptide(L)'
;SWEPHPAPEEHIGTMTLTHCLYLFGKEMNLIDMTVKARQIGPGIVYLTFQSPLGNGAFLHHITPSEPLLQKLVHNIYIQRYSPTVVANFLMLGEAIQVERDIMIWNNKRYERKPMFVKSKEDSLVAKHRRWYSQFYSENSPRLKFQKDTMEW
;
A
#
# COMPACT_ATOMS: atom_id res chain seq x y z
N SER A 1 -10.14 -9.25 -3.46
CA SER A 1 -9.20 -10.13 -4.20
C SER A 1 -8.14 -9.27 -4.87
N TRP A 2 -6.91 -9.76 -5.00
CA TRP A 2 -5.81 -9.05 -5.69
C TRP A 2 -5.44 -9.77 -6.98
N GLU A 3 -5.32 -9.02 -8.07
CA GLU A 3 -5.04 -9.57 -9.40
C GLU A 3 -4.12 -8.64 -10.22
N PRO A 4 -3.13 -9.18 -10.95
CA PRO A 4 -2.37 -8.42 -11.93
C PRO A 4 -3.19 -8.23 -13.21
N HIS A 5 -2.95 -7.14 -13.92
CA HIS A 5 -3.54 -6.91 -15.24
C HIS A 5 -2.89 -7.78 -16.32
N PRO A 6 -3.61 -8.12 -17.40
CA PRO A 6 -3.03 -8.80 -18.55
C PRO A 6 -2.13 -7.87 -19.37
N ALA A 7 -1.33 -8.43 -20.27
CA ALA A 7 -0.58 -7.68 -21.27
C ALA A 7 -1.50 -6.70 -22.03
N PRO A 8 -1.10 -5.44 -22.25
CA PRO A 8 0.23 -4.84 -22.02
C PRO A 8 0.45 -4.20 -20.64
N GLU A 9 -0.53 -4.24 -19.73
CA GLU A 9 -0.50 -3.53 -18.44
C GLU A 9 -0.02 -4.41 -17.27
N GLU A 10 0.84 -5.40 -17.54
CA GLU A 10 1.34 -6.36 -16.54
C GLU A 10 2.02 -5.71 -15.33
N HIS A 11 2.48 -4.47 -15.49
CA HIS A 11 3.06 -3.64 -14.43
C HIS A 11 2.02 -3.09 -13.45
N ILE A 12 0.72 -3.37 -13.63
CA ILE A 12 -0.38 -2.91 -12.79
C ILE A 12 -0.98 -4.08 -12.00
N GLY A 13 -1.00 -3.95 -10.68
CA GLY A 13 -1.78 -4.81 -9.77
C GLY A 13 -3.02 -4.08 -9.28
N THR A 14 -4.16 -4.75 -9.17
CA THR A 14 -5.41 -4.15 -8.69
C THR A 14 -6.06 -4.95 -7.57
N MET A 15 -6.65 -4.24 -6.62
CA MET A 15 -7.46 -4.80 -5.55
C MET A 15 -8.63 -3.86 -5.25
N THR A 16 -9.81 -4.44 -5.00
CA THR A 16 -10.98 -3.71 -4.53
C THR A 16 -11.23 -4.03 -3.07
N LEU A 17 -11.47 -2.99 -2.29
CA LEU A 17 -11.76 -3.03 -0.86
C LEU A 17 -13.10 -2.32 -0.63
N THR A 18 -13.92 -2.87 0.24
CA THR A 18 -15.14 -2.21 0.71
C THR A 18 -14.99 -2.02 2.21
N HIS A 19 -15.02 -0.77 2.64
CA HIS A 19 -15.00 -0.39 4.05
C HIS A 19 -16.42 -0.08 4.48
N CYS A 20 -16.92 -0.83 5.47
CA CYS A 20 -18.20 -0.59 6.12
C CYS A 20 -17.95 -0.30 7.59
N LEU A 21 -18.62 0.71 8.15
CA LEU A 21 -18.51 1.04 9.57
C LEU A 21 -19.77 0.62 10.32
N TYR A 22 -19.60 -0.24 11.33
CA TYR A 22 -20.67 -0.63 12.25
C TYR A 22 -20.46 0.06 13.60
N LEU A 23 -21.44 0.85 14.04
CA LEU A 23 -21.46 1.50 15.34
C LEU A 23 -22.67 1.00 16.14
N PHE A 24 -22.40 0.43 17.32
CA PHE A 24 -23.42 -0.20 18.18
C PHE A 24 -24.27 -1.27 17.47
N GLY A 25 -23.67 -2.01 16.53
CA GLY A 25 -24.37 -3.03 15.73
C GLY A 25 -25.25 -2.49 14.61
N LYS A 26 -25.29 -1.17 14.40
CA LYS A 26 -25.97 -0.52 13.28
C LYS A 26 -24.96 -0.07 12.22
N GLU A 27 -25.25 -0.38 10.97
CA GLU A 27 -24.44 0.05 9.83
C GLU A 27 -24.58 1.56 9.61
N MET A 28 -23.45 2.23 9.46
CA MET A 28 -23.39 3.66 9.17
C MET A 28 -23.09 3.89 7.69
N ASN A 29 -24.11 3.73 6.86
CA ASN A 29 -24.01 3.82 5.40
C ASN A 29 -23.39 5.14 4.89
N LEU A 30 -23.41 6.21 5.68
CA LEU A 30 -22.82 7.50 5.32
C LEU A 30 -21.29 7.46 5.18
N ILE A 31 -20.63 6.53 5.87
CA ILE A 31 -19.16 6.43 5.92
C ILE A 31 -18.65 5.27 5.05
N ASP A 32 -19.55 4.48 4.48
CA ASP A 32 -19.18 3.36 3.63
C ASP A 32 -18.39 3.84 2.42
N MET A 33 -17.29 3.15 2.16
CA MET A 33 -16.32 3.57 1.16
C MET A 33 -15.89 2.37 0.33
N THR A 34 -16.10 2.46 -0.97
CA THR A 34 -15.53 1.51 -1.93
C THR A 34 -14.21 2.07 -2.43
N VAL A 35 -13.11 1.35 -2.19
CA VAL A 35 -11.76 1.73 -2.58
C VAL A 35 -11.24 0.77 -3.64
N LYS A 36 -10.73 1.33 -4.74
CA LYS A 36 -10.00 0.59 -5.77
C LYS A 36 -8.53 0.96 -5.67
N ALA A 37 -7.74 0.01 -5.22
CA ALA A 37 -6.28 0.10 -5.18
C ALA A 37 -5.70 -0.34 -6.51
N ARG A 38 -4.91 0.53 -7.14
CA ARG A 38 -4.10 0.24 -8.34
C ARG A 38 -2.65 0.50 -8.00
N GLN A 39 -1.88 -0.57 -7.86
CA GLN A 39 -0.43 -0.48 -7.74
C GLN A 39 0.17 -0.42 -9.14
N ILE A 40 0.85 0.68 -9.47
CA ILE A 40 1.48 0.92 -10.77
C ILE A 40 2.99 0.83 -10.56
N GLY A 41 3.59 -0.23 -11.09
CA GLY A 41 5.01 -0.49 -10.94
C GLY A 41 5.42 -0.76 -9.48
N PRO A 42 6.70 -0.52 -9.14
CA PRO A 42 7.25 -0.92 -7.84
C PRO A 42 6.92 0.03 -6.68
N GLY A 43 6.55 1.30 -6.94
CA GLY A 43 6.55 2.34 -5.90
C GLY A 43 5.38 3.33 -5.93
N ILE A 44 4.36 3.12 -6.77
CA ILE A 44 3.20 4.02 -6.87
C ILE A 44 1.91 3.24 -6.64
N VAL A 45 1.04 3.75 -5.78
CA VAL A 45 -0.30 3.19 -5.55
C VAL A 45 -1.34 4.30 -5.65
N TYR A 46 -2.37 4.07 -6.45
CA TYR A 46 -3.56 4.90 -6.54
C TYR A 46 -4.69 4.21 -5.79
N LEU A 47 -5.20 4.83 -4.75
CA LEU A 47 -6.41 4.42 -4.05
C LEU A 47 -7.53 5.37 -4.48
N THR A 48 -8.33 4.97 -5.45
CA THR A 48 -9.53 5.74 -5.81
C THR A 48 -10.68 5.30 -4.93
N PHE A 49 -11.31 6.23 -4.25
CA PHE A 49 -12.39 5.92 -3.32
C PHE A 49 -13.67 6.64 -3.69
N GLN A 50 -14.77 5.94 -3.46
CA GLN A 50 -16.14 6.43 -3.63
C GLN A 50 -16.87 6.28 -2.31
N SER A 51 -17.43 7.38 -1.83
CA SER A 51 -18.23 7.43 -0.60
C SER A 51 -19.41 8.38 -0.78
N PRO A 52 -20.48 8.27 0.03
CA PRO A 52 -21.58 9.23 0.01
C PRO A 52 -21.15 10.67 0.33
N LEU A 53 -20.04 10.84 1.07
CA LEU A 53 -19.44 12.13 1.41
C LEU A 53 -18.59 12.73 0.28
N GLY A 54 -18.36 11.95 -0.77
CA GLY A 54 -17.66 12.37 -1.97
C GLY A 54 -16.67 11.35 -2.49
N ASN A 55 -16.14 11.66 -3.67
CA ASN A 55 -15.15 10.87 -4.36
C ASN A 55 -13.78 11.52 -4.24
N GLY A 56 -12.74 10.69 -4.24
CA GLY A 56 -11.37 11.17 -4.20
C GLY A 56 -10.36 10.13 -4.66
N ALA A 57 -9.12 10.55 -4.66
CA ALA A 57 -7.96 9.72 -4.94
C ALA A 57 -6.90 9.98 -3.89
N PHE A 58 -6.34 8.90 -3.36
CA PHE A 58 -5.21 8.92 -2.46
C PHE A 58 -4.02 8.30 -3.21
N LEU A 59 -2.93 9.05 -3.34
CA LEU A 59 -1.72 8.61 -4.03
C LEU A 59 -0.64 8.32 -3.00
N HIS A 60 -0.11 7.10 -3.03
CA HIS A 60 1.05 6.70 -2.26
C HIS A 60 2.26 6.57 -3.17
N HIS A 61 3.34 7.25 -2.80
CA HIS A 61 4.62 7.17 -3.49
C HIS A 61 5.68 6.68 -2.51
N ILE A 62 6.36 5.61 -2.87
CA ILE A 62 7.50 5.06 -2.14
C ILE A 62 8.71 5.16 -3.05
N THR A 63 9.73 5.89 -2.60
CA THR A 63 10.99 6.03 -3.33
C THR A 63 12.14 5.55 -2.44
N PRO A 64 12.95 4.58 -2.90
CA PRO A 64 14.15 4.20 -2.18
C PRO A 64 15.19 5.32 -2.29
N SER A 65 15.56 5.95 -1.18
CA SER A 65 16.60 6.98 -1.17
C SER A 65 17.98 6.37 -0.94
N GLU A 66 18.07 5.38 -0.06
CA GLU A 66 19.29 4.63 0.28
C GLU A 66 18.93 3.17 0.58
N PRO A 67 19.91 2.26 0.68
CA PRO A 67 19.61 0.90 1.12
C PRO A 67 19.00 0.92 2.53
N LEU A 68 17.84 0.26 2.68
CA LEU A 68 17.03 0.23 3.92
C LEU A 68 16.37 1.58 4.29
N LEU A 69 16.50 2.63 3.48
CA LEU A 69 15.82 3.90 3.69
C LEU A 69 14.83 4.19 2.55
N GLN A 70 13.58 4.42 2.91
CA GLN A 70 12.51 4.69 1.96
C GLN A 70 11.84 6.02 2.32
N LYS A 71 11.64 6.86 1.31
CA LYS A 71 10.81 8.06 1.40
C LYS A 71 9.39 7.72 1.00
N LEU A 72 8.45 7.92 1.92
CA LEU A 72 7.02 7.73 1.69
C LEU A 72 6.32 9.08 1.59
N VAL A 73 5.55 9.29 0.52
CA VAL A 73 4.77 10.51 0.29
C VAL A 73 3.33 10.14 0.00
N HIS A 74 2.43 10.79 0.74
CA HIS A 74 0.98 10.60 0.68
C HIS A 74 0.32 11.90 0.24
N ASN A 75 -0.44 11.83 -0.87
CA ASN A 75 -1.20 12.95 -1.37
C ASN A 75 -2.67 12.56 -1.51
N ILE A 76 -3.58 13.35 -0.93
CA ILE A 76 -5.01 13.17 -1.10
C ILE A 76 -5.58 14.27 -2.00
N TYR A 77 -6.45 13.86 -2.91
CA TYR A 77 -7.24 14.74 -3.75
C TYR A 77 -8.71 14.38 -3.59
N ILE A 78 -9.52 15.35 -3.19
CA ILE A 78 -10.96 15.19 -3.04
C ILE A 78 -11.72 16.10 -4.02
N GLN A 79 -12.95 15.72 -4.35
CA GLN A 79 -13.81 16.54 -5.17
C GLN A 79 -14.08 17.91 -4.52
N ARG A 80 -14.15 18.97 -5.33
CA ARG A 80 -14.29 20.36 -4.86
C ARG A 80 -15.48 20.61 -3.93
N TYR A 81 -16.57 19.86 -4.10
CA TYR A 81 -17.78 20.00 -3.28
C TYR A 81 -17.71 19.25 -1.95
N SER A 82 -16.70 18.41 -1.75
CA SER A 82 -16.51 17.68 -0.50
C SER A 82 -15.84 18.56 0.55
N PRO A 83 -16.25 18.49 1.83
CA PRO A 83 -15.63 19.29 2.88
C PRO A 83 -14.16 18.91 3.08
N THR A 84 -13.26 19.90 3.16
CA THR A 84 -11.83 19.68 3.42
C THR A 84 -11.55 18.92 4.72
N VAL A 85 -12.44 19.03 5.71
CA VAL A 85 -12.36 18.28 6.97
C VAL A 85 -12.34 16.77 6.72
N VAL A 86 -13.07 16.28 5.71
CA VAL A 86 -13.08 14.86 5.33
C VAL A 86 -11.70 14.42 4.83
N ALA A 87 -11.05 15.23 3.97
CA ALA A 87 -9.70 14.93 3.51
C ALA A 87 -8.68 14.93 4.65
N ASN A 88 -8.75 15.90 5.56
CA ASN A 88 -7.86 15.96 6.73
C ASN A 88 -8.07 14.76 7.65
N PHE A 89 -9.32 14.34 7.87
CA PHE A 89 -9.64 13.16 8.66
C PHE A 89 -9.08 11.88 8.03
N LEU A 90 -9.27 11.69 6.71
CA LEU A 90 -8.73 10.54 5.98
C LEU A 90 -7.19 10.54 6.01
N MET A 91 -6.55 11.69 5.80
CA MET A 91 -5.08 11.82 5.88
C MET A 91 -4.55 11.52 7.28
N LEU A 92 -5.23 12.00 8.33
CA LEU A 92 -4.85 11.71 9.71
C LEU A 92 -4.99 10.21 10.01
N GLY A 93 -6.09 9.58 9.56
CA GLY A 93 -6.30 8.15 9.69
C GLY A 93 -5.19 7.34 9.02
N GLU A 94 -4.85 7.67 7.78
CA GLU A 94 -3.74 7.04 7.05
C GLU A 94 -2.40 7.25 7.77
N ALA A 95 -2.11 8.48 8.23
CA ALA A 95 -0.87 8.77 8.94
C ALA A 95 -0.71 7.90 10.20
N ILE A 96 -1.78 7.72 10.98
CA ILE A 96 -1.78 6.86 12.18
C ILE A 96 -1.59 5.38 11.79
N GLN A 97 -2.21 4.91 10.71
CA GLN A 97 -2.04 3.53 10.24
C GLN A 97 -0.60 3.27 9.80
N VAL A 98 -0.03 4.19 9.02
CA VAL A 98 1.33 4.11 8.51
C VAL A 98 2.35 4.19 9.64
N GLU A 99 2.14 5.05 10.65
CA GLU A 99 3.01 5.14 11.81
C GLU A 99 3.10 3.80 12.57
N ARG A 100 1.96 3.12 12.73
CA ARG A 100 1.91 1.78 13.35
C ARG A 100 2.65 0.74 12.51
N ASP A 101 2.50 0.81 11.19
CA ASP A 101 3.18 -0.10 10.27
C ASP A 101 4.70 0.13 10.24
N ILE A 102 5.16 1.38 10.32
CA ILE A 102 6.58 1.75 10.40
C ILE A 102 7.27 1.05 11.57
N MET A 103 6.60 0.97 12.73
CA MET A 103 7.15 0.27 13.90
C MET A 103 7.43 -1.21 13.60
N ILE A 104 6.56 -1.87 12.84
CA ILE A 104 6.76 -3.26 12.44
C ILE A 104 7.81 -3.37 11.33
N TRP A 105 7.82 -2.45 10.36
CA TRP A 105 8.78 -2.44 9.26
C TRP A 105 10.22 -2.24 9.71
N ASN A 106 10.45 -1.38 10.70
CA ASN A 106 11.79 -1.12 11.24
C ASN A 106 12.34 -2.30 12.05
N ASN A 107 11.47 -3.14 12.61
CA ASN A 107 11.86 -4.25 13.49
C ASN A 107 11.74 -5.64 12.84
N LYS A 108 11.42 -5.72 11.55
CA LYS A 108 11.29 -7.00 10.82
C LYS A 108 12.44 -7.22 9.84
N ARG A 109 12.78 -8.49 9.62
CA ARG A 109 13.69 -8.88 8.53
C ARG A 109 12.91 -9.28 7.28
N TYR A 110 13.54 -9.15 6.11
CA TYR A 110 13.02 -9.75 4.90
C TYR A 110 13.25 -11.27 4.92
N GLU A 111 12.17 -12.04 4.83
CA GLU A 111 12.23 -13.50 4.71
C GLU A 111 11.94 -13.93 3.26
N ARG A 112 12.90 -14.60 2.63
CA ARG A 112 12.82 -15.02 1.22
C ARG A 112 11.82 -16.15 1.05
N LYS A 113 11.75 -17.08 2.00
CA LYS A 113 10.85 -18.24 1.98
C LYS A 113 10.01 -18.28 3.26
N PRO A 114 9.01 -17.38 3.40
CA PRO A 114 8.14 -17.39 4.57
C PRO A 114 7.29 -18.67 4.60
N MET A 115 6.98 -19.16 5.79
CA MET A 115 6.03 -20.26 5.96
C MET A 115 4.62 -19.70 5.85
N PHE A 116 3.90 -20.10 4.80
CA PHE A 116 2.51 -19.71 4.57
C PHE A 116 1.56 -20.74 5.18
N VAL A 117 0.51 -20.26 5.83
CA VAL A 117 -0.65 -21.08 6.15
C VAL A 117 -1.39 -21.40 4.85
N LYS A 118 -2.08 -22.55 4.77
CA LYS A 118 -2.94 -22.90 3.63
C LYS A 118 -4.24 -22.08 3.64
N SER A 119 -4.10 -20.76 3.57
CA SER A 119 -5.19 -19.79 3.50
C SER A 119 -5.21 -19.13 2.11
N LYS A 120 -6.36 -18.58 1.73
CA LYS A 120 -6.49 -17.86 0.46
C LYS A 120 -5.67 -16.56 0.50
N GLU A 121 -5.62 -15.94 1.67
CA GLU A 121 -4.97 -14.66 1.94
C GLU A 121 -3.45 -14.77 1.81
N ASP A 122 -2.84 -15.80 2.40
CA ASP A 122 -1.40 -16.05 2.32
C ASP A 122 -0.97 -16.37 0.88
N SER A 123 -1.84 -17.06 0.13
CA SER A 123 -1.58 -17.37 -1.29
C SER A 123 -1.45 -16.10 -2.15
N LEU A 124 -2.16 -15.02 -1.79
CA LEU A 124 -2.08 -13.73 -2.48
C LEU A 124 -0.74 -13.06 -2.25
N VAL A 125 -0.13 -13.21 -1.07
CA VAL A 125 1.22 -12.68 -0.78
C VAL A 125 2.26 -13.34 -1.69
N ALA A 126 2.21 -14.67 -1.84
CA ALA A 126 3.10 -15.39 -2.73
C ALA A 126 2.87 -15.01 -4.21
N LYS A 127 1.62 -14.80 -4.62
CA LYS A 127 1.26 -14.33 -5.97
C LYS A 127 1.81 -12.92 -6.24
N HIS A 128 1.62 -11.99 -5.29
CA HIS A 128 2.10 -10.61 -5.37
C HIS A 128 3.62 -10.55 -5.45
N ARG A 129 4.35 -11.30 -4.61
CA ARG A 129 5.83 -11.33 -4.66
C ARG A 129 6.38 -11.80 -6.01
N ARG A 130 5.76 -12.81 -6.64
CA ARG A 130 6.12 -13.28 -7.99
C ARG A 130 5.84 -12.25 -9.07
N TRP A 131 4.76 -11.49 -8.93
CA TRP A 131 4.47 -10.38 -9.83
C TRP A 131 5.47 -9.22 -9.63
N TYR A 132 5.80 -8.88 -8.39
CA TYR A 132 6.69 -7.77 -8.06
C TYR A 132 8.15 -8.01 -8.48
N SER A 133 8.57 -9.28 -8.63
CA SER A 133 9.93 -9.59 -9.12
C SER A 133 10.21 -9.10 -10.54
N GLN A 134 9.17 -8.80 -11.34
CA GLN A 134 9.35 -8.25 -12.69
C GLN A 134 10.11 -6.91 -12.72
N PHE A 135 10.08 -6.16 -11.61
CA PHE A 135 10.70 -4.84 -11.52
C PHE A 135 12.18 -4.90 -11.12
N TYR A 136 12.72 -6.10 -10.88
CA TYR A 136 14.13 -6.32 -10.59
C TYR A 136 14.78 -7.04 -11.76
N SER A 137 15.86 -6.45 -12.28
CA SER A 137 16.70 -7.04 -13.31
C SER A 137 18.08 -7.37 -12.76
N GLU A 138 18.93 -8.03 -13.55
CA GLU A 138 20.31 -8.33 -13.14
C GLU A 138 21.11 -7.07 -12.80
N ASN A 139 20.80 -5.95 -13.48
CA ASN A 139 21.45 -4.65 -13.31
C ASN A 139 20.86 -3.80 -12.16
N SER A 140 19.83 -4.29 -11.46
CA SER A 140 19.27 -3.55 -10.33
C SER A 140 20.31 -3.37 -9.21
N PRO A 141 20.41 -2.16 -8.60
CA PRO A 141 21.29 -1.93 -7.47
C PRO A 141 21.02 -2.94 -6.35
N ARG A 142 22.05 -3.68 -5.94
CA ARG A 142 21.97 -4.62 -4.82
C ARG A 142 22.59 -3.98 -3.60
N LEU A 143 22.03 -4.28 -2.43
CA LEU A 143 22.68 -3.96 -1.16
C LEU A 143 24.04 -4.67 -1.13
N LYS A 144 25.12 -3.93 -1.38
CA LYS A 144 26.47 -4.37 -1.06
C LYS A 144 26.63 -4.10 0.43
N PHE A 145 26.46 -5.15 1.25
CA PHE A 145 26.70 -5.03 2.68
C PHE A 145 28.18 -4.70 2.90
N GLN A 146 28.49 -3.42 3.09
CA GLN A 146 29.83 -2.98 3.42
C GLN A 146 29.86 -2.75 4.93
N LYS A 147 30.44 -3.72 5.64
CA LYS A 147 30.72 -3.58 7.07
C LYS A 147 32.01 -2.76 7.19
N ASP A 148 31.91 -1.45 7.01
CA ASP A 148 33.02 -0.58 7.38
C ASP A 148 33.00 -0.47 8.90
N THR A 149 33.85 -1.28 9.54
CA THR A 149 34.17 -1.37 10.98
C THR A 149 33.15 -2.05 11.91
N MET A 150 33.67 -3.04 12.66
CA MET A 150 33.06 -3.65 13.85
C MET A 150 33.52 -2.90 15.09
N GLU A 151 33.08 -1.66 15.26
CA GLU A 151 33.19 -0.99 16.56
C GLU A 151 31.81 -1.01 17.22
N TRP A 152 31.82 -1.37 18.49
CA TRP A 152 30.66 -1.48 19.39
C TRP A 152 30.23 -0.09 19.88
#